data_AF-A0A962ZJT2-F1
#
_entry.id   AF-A0A962ZJT2-F1
#
_cell.length_a   1.000
_cell.length_b   1.000
_cell.length_c   1.000
_cell.angle_alpha   90.00
_cell.angle_beta   90.00
_cell.angle_gamma   90.00
#
_symmetry.space_group_name_H-M   'P 1'
#
loop_
_entity.id
_entity.type
_entity.pdbx_description
1 polymer ?
#
loop_
_entity_poly.entity_id
_entity_poly.type
_entity_poly.pdbx_seq_one_letter_code
_entity_poly.pdbx_strand_id
1 'polypeptide(L)'
;MSAAKMVMLLIYAVLAGLALGMGEAAVGVWSLRILVLLAAVHAVETVVFFGLCKRAGGSLPMQLLNVFLFGVLHVQELKARGVQ
;
A
#
# COMPACT_ATOMS: atom_id res chain seq x y z
N MET A 1 -7.11 -12.30 -4.69
CA MET A 1 -6.91 -11.16 -3.76
C MET A 1 -6.85 -11.74 -2.35
N SER A 2 -5.76 -11.55 -1.61
CA SER A 2 -5.63 -12.14 -0.26
C SER A 2 -6.50 -11.40 0.76
N ALA A 3 -6.85 -12.07 1.87
CA ALA A 3 -7.61 -11.47 2.96
C ALA A 3 -6.92 -10.21 3.53
N ALA A 4 -5.58 -10.23 3.65
CA ALA A 4 -4.82 -9.09 4.15
C ALA A 4 -4.96 -7.84 3.27
N LYS A 5 -4.98 -8.00 1.93
CA LYS A 5 -5.19 -6.87 1.01
C LYS A 5 -6.59 -6.30 1.10
N MET A 6 -7.60 -7.15 1.29
CA MET A 6 -8.98 -6.69 1.50
C MET A 6 -9.10 -5.87 2.79
N VAL A 7 -8.48 -6.33 3.87
CA VAL A 7 -8.41 -5.60 5.15
C VAL A 7 -7.69 -4.26 4.99
N MET A 8 -6.56 -4.23 4.27
CA MET A 8 -5.83 -2.98 4.01
C MET A 8 -6.68 -1.95 3.26
N LEU A 9 -7.42 -2.37 2.21
CA LEU A 9 -8.32 -1.48 1.49
C LEU A 9 -9.45 -0.95 2.38
N LEU A 10 -9.99 -1.78 3.27
CA LEU A 10 -10.99 -1.33 4.23
C LEU A 10 -10.43 -0.27 5.18
N ILE A 11 -9.20 -0.46 5.68
CA ILE A 11 -8.51 0.52 6.52
C ILE A 11 -8.36 1.85 5.75
N TYR A 12 -7.98 1.82 4.47
CA TYR A 12 -7.87 3.03 3.64
C TYR A 12 -9.20 3.73 3.48
N ALA A 13 -10.26 2.98 3.20
CA ALA A 13 -11.60 3.54 3.04
C ALA A 13 -12.07 4.23 4.33
N VAL A 14 -11.86 3.60 5.49
CA VAL A 14 -12.22 4.18 6.80
C VAL A 14 -11.40 5.43 7.09
N LEU A 15 -10.08 5.38 6.95
CA LEU A 15 -9.22 6.54 7.21
C LEU A 15 -9.51 7.69 6.25
N ALA A 16 -9.74 7.42 4.97
CA ALA A 16 -10.08 8.43 3.98
C ALA A 16 -11.46 9.04 4.29
N GLY A 17 -12.44 8.21 4.65
CA GLY A 17 -13.76 8.67 5.09
C GLY A 17 -13.68 9.58 6.32
N LEU A 18 -12.89 9.21 7.33
CA LEU A 18 -12.67 10.03 8.53
C LEU A 18 -11.93 11.35 8.19
N ALA A 19 -10.91 11.30 7.34
CA ALA A 19 -10.16 12.49 6.93
C ALA A 19 -11.04 13.49 6.17
N LEU A 20 -11.88 13.00 5.25
CA LEU A 20 -12.75 13.84 4.42
C LEU A 20 -14.01 14.31 5.17
N GLY A 21 -14.59 13.47 6.02
CA GLY A 21 -15.83 13.77 6.75
C GLY A 21 -15.61 14.54 8.06
N MET A 22 -14.41 14.48 8.64
CA MET A 22 -14.11 15.08 9.96
C MET A 22 -12.80 15.88 9.97
N GLY A 23 -12.43 16.52 8.85
CA GLY A 23 -11.11 17.12 8.64
C GLY A 23 -10.66 18.17 9.68
N GLU A 24 -11.60 18.89 10.30
CA GLU A 24 -11.31 19.87 11.36
C GLU A 24 -11.20 19.23 12.76
N ALA A 25 -11.77 18.03 12.93
CA ALA A 25 -11.69 17.30 14.18
C ALA A 25 -10.34 16.56 14.30
N ALA A 26 -9.87 16.37 15.53
CA ALA A 26 -8.61 15.67 15.80
C ALA A 26 -8.53 14.30 15.09
N VAL A 27 -9.65 13.57 15.03
CA VAL A 27 -9.74 12.26 14.36
C VAL A 27 -9.47 12.36 12.86
N GLY A 28 -10.03 13.36 12.16
CA GLY A 28 -9.79 13.54 10.72
C GLY A 28 -8.34 13.95 10.43
N VAL A 29 -7.79 14.87 11.24
CA VAL A 29 -6.38 15.30 11.12
C VAL A 29 -5.43 14.12 11.30
N TRP A 30 -5.64 13.30 12.34
CA TRP A 30 -4.81 12.11 12.56
C TRP A 30 -5.00 11.06 11.48
N SER A 31 -6.22 10.86 10.96
CA SER A 31 -6.47 9.95 9.85
C SER A 31 -5.71 10.34 8.59
N LEU A 32 -5.69 11.64 8.26
CA LEU A 32 -4.90 12.16 7.14
C LEU A 32 -3.40 11.96 7.36
N ARG A 33 -2.89 12.25 8.56
CA ARG A 33 -1.46 12.04 8.90
C ARG A 33 -1.07 10.57 8.75
N ILE A 34 -1.91 9.65 9.22
CA ILE A 34 -1.67 8.21 9.08
C ILE A 34 -1.64 7.82 7.60
N LEU A 35 -2.59 8.29 6.79
CA LEU A 35 -2.60 8.03 5.34
C LEU A 35 -1.34 8.55 4.64
N VAL A 36 -0.90 9.77 4.99
CA VAL A 36 0.33 10.36 4.43
C VAL A 36 1.57 9.57 4.85
N LEU A 37 1.68 9.19 6.12
CA LEU A 37 2.78 8.36 6.60
C LEU A 37 2.81 7.01 5.90
N LEU A 38 1.65 6.38 5.72
CA LEU A 38 1.56 5.10 5.06
C LEU A 38 1.93 5.19 3.57
N ALA A 39 1.47 6.22 2.88
CA ALA A 39 1.86 6.51 1.51
C ALA A 39 3.38 6.73 1.39
N ALA A 40 3.99 7.43 2.35
CA ALA A 40 5.45 7.63 2.37
C ALA A 40 6.19 6.30 2.58
N VAL A 41 5.75 5.46 3.51
CA VAL A 41 6.33 4.12 3.72
C VAL A 41 6.21 3.27 2.46
N HIS A 42 5.03 3.23 1.85
CA HIS A 42 4.81 2.45 0.64
C HIS A 42 5.59 2.99 -0.57
N ALA A 43 5.82 4.31 -0.66
CA ALA A 43 6.72 4.89 -1.64
C ALA A 43 8.17 4.39 -1.46
N VAL A 44 8.66 4.38 -0.22
CA VAL A 44 9.98 3.81 0.11
C VAL A 44 10.04 2.33 -0.25
N GLU A 45 9.02 1.55 0.11
CA GLU A 45 8.93 0.13 -0.25
C GLU A 45 8.95 -0.09 -1.77
N THR A 46 8.27 0.77 -2.54
CA THR A 46 8.25 0.70 -4.00
C THR A 46 9.65 0.88 -4.58
N VAL A 47 10.45 1.78 -4.01
CA VAL A 47 11.86 1.99 -4.40
C VAL A 47 12.72 0.80 -3.97
N VAL A 48 12.59 0.33 -2.73
CA VAL A 48 13.35 -0.79 -2.18
C VAL A 48 13.09 -2.09 -2.96
N PHE A 49 11.84 -2.36 -3.31
CA PHE A 49 11.42 -3.59 -4.01
C PHE A 49 11.39 -3.45 -5.52
N PHE A 50 11.83 -2.32 -6.08
CA PHE A 50 11.85 -2.08 -7.53
C PHE A 50 12.57 -3.19 -8.31
N GLY A 51 13.70 -3.68 -7.79
CA GLY A 51 14.46 -4.79 -8.39
C GLY A 51 13.67 -6.09 -8.45
N LEU A 52 12.91 -6.40 -7.40
CA LEU A 52 12.02 -7.57 -7.34
C LEU A 52 10.85 -7.43 -8.33
N CYS A 53 10.24 -6.24 -8.42
CA CYS A 53 9.15 -5.98 -9.37
C CYS A 53 9.60 -6.14 -10.83
N LYS A 54 10.85 -5.79 -11.17
CA LYS A 54 11.42 -6.04 -12.50
C LYS A 54 11.58 -7.52 -12.82
N ARG A 55 11.86 -8.36 -11.82
CA ARG A 55 12.04 -9.81 -11.97
C ARG A 55 10.74 -10.60 -11.95
N ALA A 56 9.67 -10.03 -11.39
CA ALA A 56 8.37 -10.69 -11.23
C ALA A 56 7.62 -11.00 -12.54
N GLY A 57 8.12 -10.50 -13.67
CA GLY A 57 7.44 -10.62 -14.97
C GLY A 57 6.13 -9.83 -15.04
N GLY A 58 5.60 -9.71 -16.25
CA GLY A 58 4.40 -8.92 -16.53
C GLY A 58 4.66 -7.40 -16.54
N SER A 59 3.63 -6.62 -16.22
CA SER A 59 3.69 -5.15 -16.29
C SER A 59 4.39 -4.56 -15.06
N LEU A 60 5.58 -3.99 -15.25
CA LEU A 60 6.35 -3.32 -14.19
C LEU A 60 5.54 -2.20 -13.50
N PRO A 61 4.86 -1.27 -14.23
CA PRO A 61 4.02 -0.25 -13.57
C PRO A 61 2.95 -0.85 -12.66
N MET A 62 2.35 -1.98 -13.05
CA MET A 62 1.33 -2.65 -12.25
C MET A 62 1.92 -3.29 -11.00
N GLN A 63 3.11 -3.89 -11.09
CA GLN A 63 3.80 -4.45 -9.92
C GLN A 63 4.17 -3.34 -8.92
N LEU A 64 4.68 -2.21 -9.41
CA LEU A 64 5.01 -1.06 -8.57
C LEU A 64 3.77 -0.45 -7.92
N LEU A 65 2.67 -0.32 -8.66
CA LEU A 65 1.39 0.12 -8.08
C LEU A 65 0.90 -0.83 -6.99
N ASN A 66 1.02 -2.14 -7.20
CA ASN A 66 0.64 -3.12 -6.18
C ASN A 66 1.55 -3.05 -4.94
N VAL A 67 2.86 -2.78 -5.10
CA VAL A 67 3.74 -2.51 -3.94
C VAL A 67 3.36 -1.19 -3.28
N PHE A 68 3.02 -0.14 -4.03
CA PHE A 68 2.60 1.12 -3.44
C PHE A 68 1.27 1.02 -2.68
N LEU A 69 0.37 0.12 -3.08
CA LEU A 69 -0.92 -0.04 -2.41
C LEU A 69 -0.89 -1.06 -1.26
N PHE A 70 -0.04 -2.07 -1.36
CA PHE A 70 -0.07 -3.21 -0.43
C PHE A 70 1.28 -3.50 0.23
N GLY A 71 2.32 -2.77 -0.15
CA GLY A 71 3.65 -2.86 0.44
C GLY A 71 4.23 -4.26 0.41
N VAL A 72 4.79 -4.65 1.56
CA VAL A 72 5.33 -5.98 1.81
C VAL A 72 4.32 -7.10 1.56
N LEU A 73 3.00 -6.89 1.72
CA LEU A 73 2.01 -7.93 1.47
C LEU A 73 2.05 -8.40 0.02
N HIS A 74 2.28 -7.49 -0.93
CA HIS A 74 2.43 -7.88 -2.33
C HIS A 74 3.78 -8.55 -2.60
N VAL A 75 4.86 -8.07 -1.97
CA VAL A 75 6.19 -8.69 -2.10
C VAL A 75 6.20 -10.12 -1.58
N GLN A 76 5.52 -10.40 -0.47
CA GLN A 76 5.36 -11.76 0.06
C GLN A 76 4.63 -12.67 -0.95
N GLU A 77 3.61 -12.15 -1.65
CA GLU A 77 2.96 -12.90 -2.73
C GLU A 77 3.90 -13.16 -3.91
N LEU A 78 4.74 -12.19 -4.29
CA LEU A 78 5.75 -12.38 -5.36
C LEU A 78 6.76 -13.45 -4.97
N LYS A 79 7.26 -13.43 -3.72
CA LYS A 79 8.15 -14.46 -3.19
C LYS A 79 7.48 -15.83 -3.14
N ALA A 80 6.21 -15.91 -2.74
CA ALA A 80 5.44 -17.15 -2.75
C ALA A 80 5.24 -17.72 -4.17
N ARG A 81 5.34 -16.88 -5.20
CA ARG A 81 5.33 -17.29 -6.63
C ARG A 81 6.72 -17.62 -7.18
N GLY A 82 7.75 -17.62 -6.34
CA GLY A 82 9.12 -17.98 -6.73
C GLY A 82 9.96 -16.82 -7.26
N VAL A 83 9.50 -15.57 -7.13
CA VAL A 83 10.29 -14.39 -7.53
C VAL A 83 11.27 -14.03 -6.40
N GLN A 84 12.57 -14.12 -6.66
CA GLN A 84 13.65 -13.86 -5.70
C GLN A 84 14.60 -12.72 -6.14
#